data_AF-A0A6J6FDP2-F1
#
_entry.id   AF-A0A6J6FDP2-F1
#
_cell.length_a   1.000
_cell.length_b   1.000
_cell.length_c   1.000
_cell.angle_alpha   90.00
_cell.angle_beta   90.00
_cell.angle_gamma   90.00
#
_symmetry.space_group_name_H-M   'P 1'
#
loop_
_entity.id
_entity.type
_entity.pdbx_description
1 polymer ?
#
loop_
_entity_poly.entity_id
_entity_poly.type
_entity_poly.pdbx_seq_one_letter_code
_entity_poly.pdbx_strand_id
1 'polypeptide(L)'
;MRDLIAKRVPLFEFAIRTEIKLHKLDSAEGRVNALNATAPLVAQIRDKSLRPEYSRLLAGWLGIEVELVTAAVNQGLKKQPQVNNAATVEEPIANVQWRPNPQEPRLILEREVLKARLQMPSLIANWAEIEANAFTHPAYSQLSALIASHPEKSSIEIEHIADENMRSLFTELNVEPIRSDGEVTGHYVESIVARLREVAISRSIAELKSSLQRLNPVENEQEYNAAFAGLVALETTRRGLHDLALRSI
;
A
#
# COMPACT_ATOMS: atom_id res chain seq x y z
N MET A 1 15.47 11.49 41.94
CA MET A 1 14.72 11.37 40.65
C MET A 1 14.70 9.92 40.10
N ARG A 2 14.63 8.89 40.96
CA ARG A 2 14.55 7.46 40.58
C ARG A 2 13.24 6.78 41.06
N ASP A 3 12.44 7.44 41.90
CA ASP A 3 11.25 6.84 42.54
C ASP A 3 9.96 6.85 41.71
N LEU A 4 9.96 7.48 40.52
CA LEU A 4 8.78 7.46 39.64
C LEU A 4 8.76 6.26 38.66
N ILE A 5 9.86 5.50 38.58
CA ILE A 5 9.97 4.30 37.73
C ILE A 5 9.45 3.06 38.49
N ALA A 6 9.63 3.01 39.82
CA ALA A 6 9.21 1.88 40.66
C ALA A 6 7.67 1.71 40.79
N LYS A 7 6.87 2.76 40.56
CA LYS A 7 5.40 2.70 40.68
C LYS A 7 4.65 2.24 39.41
N ARG A 8 5.32 2.10 38.25
CA ARG A 8 4.68 1.66 36.97
C ARG A 8 4.83 0.16 36.69
N VAL A 9 5.86 -0.47 37.26
CA VAL A 9 6.11 -1.92 37.16
C VAL A 9 4.90 -2.76 37.61
N PRO A 10 4.16 -2.39 38.70
CA PRO A 10 3.02 -3.18 39.15
C PRO A 10 1.78 -3.10 38.23
N LEU A 11 1.60 -2.02 37.46
CA LEU A 11 0.37 -1.79 36.69
C LEU A 11 0.32 -2.61 35.40
N PHE A 12 1.43 -2.67 34.66
CA PHE A 12 1.50 -3.45 33.42
C PHE A 12 1.45 -4.95 33.69
N GLU A 13 2.18 -5.42 34.70
CA GLU A 13 2.12 -6.82 35.12
C GLU A 13 0.70 -7.21 35.56
N PHE A 14 0.03 -6.35 36.33
CA PHE A 14 -1.35 -6.59 36.75
C PHE A 14 -2.32 -6.67 35.57
N ALA A 15 -2.21 -5.75 34.60
CA ALA A 15 -3.04 -5.75 33.40
C ALA A 15 -2.82 -7.03 32.56
N ILE A 16 -1.55 -7.39 32.32
CA ILE A 16 -1.20 -8.59 31.56
C ILE A 16 -1.73 -9.85 32.26
N ARG A 17 -1.54 -9.99 33.58
CA ARG A 17 -2.05 -11.15 34.33
C ARG A 17 -3.57 -11.21 34.37
N THR A 18 -4.25 -10.07 34.40
CA THR A 18 -5.71 -10.01 34.37
C THR A 18 -6.24 -10.47 33.01
N GLU A 19 -5.61 -10.04 31.92
CA GLU A 19 -5.96 -10.45 30.56
C GLU A 19 -5.71 -11.95 30.34
N ILE A 20 -4.56 -12.47 30.81
CA ILE A 20 -4.23 -13.90 30.70
C ILE A 20 -5.30 -14.78 31.36
N LYS A 21 -5.90 -14.35 32.47
CA LYS A 21 -6.95 -15.11 33.17
C LYS A 21 -8.24 -15.25 32.36
N LEU A 22 -8.45 -14.43 31.33
CA LEU A 22 -9.62 -14.51 30.45
C LEU A 22 -9.50 -15.64 29.41
N HIS A 23 -8.33 -16.28 29.31
CA HIS A 23 -8.02 -17.29 28.30
C HIS A 23 -7.67 -18.65 28.91
N LYS A 24 -8.03 -19.73 28.21
CA LYS A 24 -7.73 -21.11 28.60
C LYS A 24 -6.35 -21.54 28.08
N LEU A 25 -5.33 -21.55 28.94
CA LEU A 25 -3.94 -21.83 28.55
C LEU A 25 -3.61 -23.32 28.37
N ASP A 26 -4.55 -24.21 28.68
CA ASP A 26 -4.45 -25.66 28.49
C ASP A 26 -4.40 -26.05 27.00
N SER A 27 -5.02 -25.26 26.13
CA SER A 27 -5.05 -25.46 24.68
C SER A 27 -4.02 -24.59 23.94
N ALA A 28 -3.52 -25.08 22.80
CA ALA A 28 -2.61 -24.32 21.94
C ALA A 28 -3.27 -23.04 21.41
N GLU A 29 -4.55 -23.13 21.02
CA GLU A 29 -5.36 -22.00 20.56
C GLU A 29 -5.53 -20.93 21.65
N GLY A 30 -5.79 -21.34 22.89
CA GLY A 30 -5.94 -20.40 24.00
C GLY A 30 -4.64 -19.71 24.39
N ARG A 31 -3.48 -20.38 24.27
CA ARG A 31 -2.16 -19.74 24.43
C ARG A 31 -1.88 -18.70 23.35
N VAL A 32 -2.21 -19.00 22.08
CA VAL A 32 -2.05 -18.05 20.96
C VAL A 32 -3.01 -16.86 21.10
N ASN A 33 -4.25 -17.10 21.51
CA ASN A 33 -5.23 -16.02 21.74
C ASN A 33 -4.80 -15.11 22.90
N ALA A 34 -4.31 -15.69 23.99
CA ALA A 34 -3.76 -14.92 25.11
C ALA A 34 -2.54 -14.10 24.69
N LEU A 35 -1.66 -14.64 23.85
CA LEU A 35 -0.52 -13.91 23.29
C LEU A 35 -0.98 -12.70 22.45
N ASN A 36 -1.95 -12.89 21.57
CA ASN A 36 -2.48 -11.81 20.72
C ASN A 36 -3.13 -10.68 21.53
N ALA A 37 -3.81 -11.00 22.64
CA ALA A 37 -4.44 -10.02 23.52
C ALA A 37 -3.41 -9.26 24.40
N THR A 38 -2.37 -9.95 24.86
CA THR A 38 -1.39 -9.40 25.80
C THR A 38 -0.17 -8.73 25.15
N ALA A 39 0.21 -9.14 23.94
CA ALA A 39 1.35 -8.56 23.21
C ALA A 39 1.23 -7.04 22.98
N PRO A 40 0.05 -6.48 22.64
CA PRO A 40 -0.14 -5.02 22.55
C PRO A 40 0.05 -4.28 23.88
N LEU A 41 -0.28 -4.91 25.02
CA LEU A 41 -0.09 -4.31 26.34
C LEU A 41 1.41 -4.15 26.67
N VAL A 42 2.22 -5.14 26.28
CA VAL A 42 3.70 -5.08 26.40
C VAL A 42 4.29 -4.08 25.40
N ALA A 43 3.72 -3.98 24.19
CA ALA A 43 4.15 -3.02 23.17
C ALA A 43 3.94 -1.55 23.58
N GLN A 44 2.92 -1.27 24.40
CA GLN A 44 2.63 0.07 24.94
C GLN A 44 3.62 0.55 26.02
N ILE A 45 4.55 -0.30 26.46
CA ILE A 45 5.58 0.07 27.43
C ILE A 45 6.55 1.08 26.79
N ARG A 46 6.46 2.33 27.26
CA ARG A 46 7.25 3.46 26.74
C ARG A 46 8.76 3.23 26.90
N ASP A 47 9.17 2.59 27.99
CA ASP A 47 10.56 2.26 28.25
C ASP A 47 11.01 1.06 27.39
N LYS A 48 12.01 1.27 26.54
CA LYS A 48 12.53 0.26 25.61
C LYS A 48 13.33 -0.83 26.33
N SER A 49 14.00 -0.53 27.44
CA SER A 49 14.85 -1.51 28.13
C SER A 49 14.05 -2.52 28.93
N LEU A 50 12.81 -2.19 29.32
CA LEU A 50 11.95 -3.09 30.10
C LEU A 50 11.22 -4.12 29.22
N ARG A 51 11.03 -3.85 27.93
CA ARG A 51 10.24 -4.74 27.05
C ARG A 51 10.82 -6.15 26.93
N PRO A 52 12.13 -6.36 26.74
CA PRO A 52 12.69 -7.71 26.66
C PRO A 52 12.49 -8.50 27.95
N GLU A 53 12.46 -7.83 29.11
CA GLU A 53 12.19 -8.46 30.40
C GLU A 53 10.72 -8.90 30.50
N TYR A 54 9.78 -8.03 30.13
CA TYR A 54 8.35 -8.36 30.11
C TYR A 54 7.97 -9.39 29.05
N SER A 55 8.62 -9.39 27.88
CA SER A 55 8.45 -10.46 26.89
C SER A 55 8.90 -11.82 27.43
N ARG A 56 9.97 -11.86 28.23
CA ARG A 56 10.46 -13.08 28.87
C ARG A 56 9.52 -13.56 29.99
N LEU A 57 8.97 -12.65 30.79
CA LEU A 57 7.95 -12.97 31.80
C LEU A 57 6.64 -13.47 31.17
N LEU A 58 6.18 -12.82 30.10
CA LEU A 58 4.97 -13.20 29.36
C LEU A 58 5.10 -14.60 28.75
N ALA A 59 6.25 -14.90 28.15
CA ALA A 59 6.57 -16.24 27.67
C ALA A 59 6.47 -17.30 28.80
N GLY A 60 6.97 -16.96 29.99
CA GLY A 60 6.85 -17.82 31.18
C GLY A 60 5.41 -18.04 31.65
N TRP A 61 4.55 -17.02 31.59
CA TRP A 61 3.14 -17.16 31.98
C TRP A 61 2.29 -17.90 30.95
N LEU A 62 2.60 -17.75 29.66
CA LEU A 62 1.87 -18.40 28.57
C LEU A 62 2.38 -19.80 28.23
N GLY A 63 3.61 -20.13 28.61
CA GLY A 63 4.26 -21.39 28.21
C GLY A 63 4.60 -21.43 26.72
N ILE A 64 4.95 -20.29 26.13
CA ILE A 64 5.35 -20.13 24.72
C ILE A 64 6.82 -19.75 24.66
N GLU A 65 7.49 -20.06 23.55
CA GLU A 65 8.87 -19.63 23.29
C GLU A 65 9.02 -18.10 23.26
N VAL A 66 10.10 -17.61 23.88
CA VAL A 66 10.40 -16.18 24.03
C VAL A 66 10.51 -15.48 22.67
N GLU A 67 11.01 -16.15 21.64
CA GLU A 67 11.16 -15.60 20.28
C GLU A 67 9.80 -15.28 19.65
N LEU A 68 8.84 -16.21 19.75
CA LEU A 68 7.47 -16.04 19.25
C LEU A 68 6.77 -14.88 19.96
N VAL A 69 6.97 -14.77 21.28
CA VAL A 69 6.41 -13.65 22.07
C VAL A 69 7.04 -12.32 21.66
N THR A 70 8.36 -12.29 21.47
CA THR A 70 9.08 -11.08 21.04
C THR A 70 8.62 -10.63 19.65
N ALA A 71 8.40 -11.57 18.73
CA ALA A 71 7.86 -11.29 17.40
C ALA A 71 6.43 -10.70 17.49
N ALA A 72 5.56 -11.28 18.31
CA ALA A 72 4.18 -10.80 18.51
C ALA A 72 4.14 -9.39 19.13
N VAL A 73 5.00 -9.11 20.13
CA VAL A 73 5.11 -7.77 20.73
C VAL A 73 5.60 -6.74 19.70
N ASN A 74 6.55 -7.10 18.86
CA ASN A 74 7.02 -6.24 17.76
C ASN A 74 5.97 -6.00 16.68
N GLN A 75 5.06 -6.95 16.44
CA GLN A 75 3.89 -6.74 15.58
C GLN A 75 2.87 -5.80 16.23
N GLY A 76 2.68 -5.89 17.55
CA GLY A 76 1.85 -4.95 18.33
C GLY A 76 2.32 -3.49 18.25
N LEU A 77 3.63 -3.25 18.08
CA LEU A 77 4.17 -1.91 17.82
C LEU A 77 3.76 -1.32 16.46
N LYS A 78 3.52 -2.18 15.47
CA LYS A 78 3.07 -1.77 14.12
C LYS A 78 1.56 -1.56 14.06
N LYS A 79 0.79 -2.26 14.91
CA LYS A 79 -0.64 -2.07 15.11
C LYS A 79 -0.90 -1.07 16.24
N GLN A 80 -0.76 0.22 15.96
CA GLN A 80 -1.33 1.25 16.85
C GLN A 80 -2.87 1.18 16.78
N PRO A 81 -3.60 1.31 17.91
CA PRO A 81 -5.02 1.00 17.94
C PRO A 81 -5.85 2.16 17.39
N GLN A 82 -6.55 1.93 16.26
CA GLN A 82 -7.86 2.55 16.05
C GLN A 82 -8.81 1.86 17.04
N VAL A 83 -9.37 2.66 17.94
CA VAL A 83 -10.28 2.19 18.98
C VAL A 83 -11.60 1.83 18.30
N ASN A 84 -11.85 0.53 18.13
CA ASN A 84 -13.14 0.01 17.70
C ASN A 84 -14.13 0.08 18.87
N ASN A 85 -15.04 1.04 18.83
CA ASN A 85 -16.28 0.97 19.59
C ASN A 85 -17.18 -0.08 18.92
N ALA A 86 -17.44 -1.18 19.61
CA ALA A 86 -18.53 -2.08 19.31
C ALA A 86 -19.85 -1.44 19.75
N ALA A 87 -20.53 -0.75 18.84
CA ALA A 87 -21.96 -0.46 18.94
C ALA A 87 -22.57 -0.25 17.55
N THR A 88 -23.47 -1.17 17.21
CA THR A 88 -24.46 -1.11 16.12
C THR A 88 -23.95 -1.25 14.69
N VAL A 89 -24.60 -2.16 13.98
CA VAL A 89 -24.45 -2.46 12.56
C VAL A 89 -24.90 -1.26 11.74
N GLU A 90 -23.95 -0.39 11.40
CA GLU A 90 -23.94 0.43 10.20
C GLU A 90 -22.50 0.40 9.73
N GLU A 91 -22.24 -0.19 8.56
CA GLU A 91 -20.93 -0.19 7.93
C GLU A 91 -20.41 1.26 7.91
N PRO A 92 -19.31 1.60 8.62
CA PRO A 92 -18.57 2.77 8.23
C PRO A 92 -17.90 2.32 6.93
N ILE A 93 -18.44 2.78 5.80
CA ILE A 93 -17.66 2.91 4.58
C ILE A 93 -16.34 3.50 5.07
N ALA A 94 -15.26 2.70 5.02
CA ALA A 94 -13.94 3.22 5.31
C ALA A 94 -13.89 4.51 4.52
N ASN A 95 -13.72 5.65 5.20
CA ASN A 95 -13.64 6.94 4.54
C ASN A 95 -12.34 6.86 3.74
N VAL A 96 -12.40 6.23 2.56
CA VAL A 96 -11.37 6.24 1.56
C VAL A 96 -11.14 7.71 1.41
N GLN A 97 -9.99 8.17 1.86
CA GLN A 97 -9.62 9.57 1.73
C GLN A 97 -9.53 9.79 0.22
N TRP A 98 -10.67 10.13 -0.38
CA TRP A 98 -10.86 10.13 -1.83
C TRP A 98 -9.89 11.10 -2.47
N ARG A 99 -9.42 12.10 -1.72
CA ARG A 99 -8.38 13.03 -2.13
C ARG A 99 -6.98 12.43 -1.86
N PRO A 100 -6.18 12.19 -2.91
CA PRO A 100 -4.79 11.74 -2.75
C PRO A 100 -3.94 12.83 -2.09
N ASN A 101 -2.98 12.43 -1.26
CA ASN A 101 -2.02 13.35 -0.65
C ASN A 101 -0.91 13.73 -1.65
N PRO A 102 -0.72 15.03 -2.00
CA PRO A 102 0.31 15.46 -2.95
C PRO A 102 1.75 15.15 -2.54
N GLN A 103 1.99 14.91 -1.25
CA GLN A 103 3.33 14.60 -0.71
C GLN A 103 3.58 13.09 -0.56
N GLU A 104 2.61 12.24 -0.88
CA GLU A 104 2.78 10.80 -0.76
C GLU A 104 3.79 10.27 -1.80
N PRO A 105 4.95 9.72 -1.38
CA PRO A 105 6.02 9.36 -2.31
C PRO A 105 5.61 8.35 -3.39
N ARG A 106 4.67 7.46 -3.05
CA ARG A 106 4.16 6.42 -3.97
C ARG A 106 3.30 6.99 -5.09
N LEU A 107 2.67 8.13 -4.85
CA LEU A 107 1.70 8.76 -5.74
C LEU A 107 2.29 9.91 -6.57
N ILE A 108 3.51 10.35 -6.26
CA ILE A 108 4.19 11.43 -7.00
C ILE A 108 4.23 11.11 -8.49
N LEU A 109 4.66 9.89 -8.86
CA LEU A 109 4.78 9.51 -10.27
C LEU A 109 3.43 9.53 -11.00
N GLU A 110 2.40 8.94 -10.38
CA GLU A 110 1.03 8.92 -10.90
C GLU A 110 0.53 10.36 -11.13
N ARG A 111 0.77 11.23 -10.15
CA ARG A 111 0.42 12.64 -10.20
C ARG A 111 1.15 13.38 -11.32
N GLU A 112 2.46 13.20 -11.47
CA GLU A 112 3.25 13.85 -12.53
C GLU A 112 2.74 13.46 -13.94
N VAL A 113 2.43 12.18 -14.16
CA VAL A 113 1.91 11.72 -15.46
C VAL A 113 0.53 12.33 -15.75
N LEU A 114 -0.36 12.42 -14.74
CA LEU A 114 -1.65 13.08 -14.90
C LEU A 114 -1.49 14.58 -15.20
N LYS A 115 -0.59 15.28 -14.51
CA LYS A 115 -0.29 16.70 -14.80
C LYS A 115 0.20 16.88 -16.23
N ALA A 116 1.16 16.05 -16.67
CA ALA A 116 1.66 16.08 -18.04
C ALA A 116 0.55 15.84 -19.07
N ARG A 117 -0.36 14.90 -18.80
CA ARG A 117 -1.49 14.61 -19.71
C ARG A 117 -2.50 15.74 -19.82
N LEU A 118 -2.76 16.44 -18.72
CA LEU A 118 -3.72 17.55 -18.67
C LEU A 118 -3.14 18.84 -19.26
N GLN A 119 -1.91 19.18 -18.90
CA GLN A 119 -1.27 20.44 -19.29
C GLN A 119 -0.63 20.37 -20.68
N MET A 120 -0.14 19.19 -21.08
CA MET A 120 0.67 19.00 -22.29
C MET A 120 0.20 17.77 -23.09
N PRO A 121 -1.07 17.74 -23.55
CA PRO A 121 -1.66 16.55 -24.19
C PRO A 121 -0.90 16.09 -25.44
N SER A 122 -0.21 16.99 -26.14
CA SER A 122 0.58 16.67 -27.33
C SER A 122 1.86 15.88 -27.03
N LEU A 123 2.37 15.89 -25.80
CA LEU A 123 3.59 15.17 -25.41
C LEU A 123 3.34 13.71 -25.04
N ILE A 124 2.09 13.32 -24.80
CA ILE A 124 1.71 11.92 -24.51
C ILE A 124 0.91 11.37 -25.68
N ALA A 125 1.60 10.75 -26.63
CA ALA A 125 1.00 10.26 -27.87
C ALA A 125 0.25 8.93 -27.72
N ASN A 126 0.55 8.14 -26.70
CA ASN A 126 0.10 6.75 -26.52
C ASN A 126 -0.53 6.55 -25.12
N TRP A 127 -1.51 7.40 -24.78
CA TRP A 127 -2.23 7.30 -23.50
C TRP A 127 -2.96 5.95 -23.38
N ALA A 128 -3.53 5.44 -24.48
CA ALA A 128 -4.25 4.18 -24.50
C ALA A 128 -3.37 2.95 -24.21
N GLU A 129 -2.04 3.07 -24.29
CA GLU A 129 -1.12 1.98 -23.95
C GLU A 129 -0.82 1.87 -22.46
N ILE A 130 -1.23 2.86 -21.64
CA ILE A 130 -1.04 2.82 -20.19
C ILE A 130 -1.93 1.72 -19.60
N GLU A 131 -1.34 0.88 -18.76
CA GLU A 131 -2.01 -0.27 -18.18
C GLU A 131 -3.13 0.16 -17.22
N ALA A 132 -4.25 -0.56 -17.22
CA ALA A 132 -5.41 -0.20 -16.38
C ALA A 132 -5.08 -0.18 -14.86
N ASN A 133 -4.07 -0.95 -14.44
CA ASN A 133 -3.56 -1.00 -13.07
C ASN A 133 -2.37 -0.06 -12.82
N ALA A 134 -2.09 0.89 -13.72
CA ALA A 134 -1.00 1.85 -13.57
C ALA A 134 -1.23 2.81 -12.40
N PHE A 135 -2.47 3.27 -12.23
CA PHE A 135 -2.89 4.17 -11.16
C PHE A 135 -3.41 3.39 -9.97
N THR A 136 -2.77 3.53 -8.80
CA THR A 136 -3.13 2.79 -7.59
C THR A 136 -4.15 3.54 -6.74
N HIS A 137 -4.16 4.87 -6.81
CA HIS A 137 -5.11 5.67 -6.05
C HIS A 137 -6.48 5.71 -6.77
N PRO A 138 -7.62 5.48 -6.07
CA PRO A 138 -8.95 5.45 -6.71
C PRO A 138 -9.27 6.71 -7.51
N ALA A 139 -8.97 7.90 -6.99
CA ALA A 139 -9.20 9.15 -7.72
C ALA A 139 -8.36 9.32 -8.99
N TYR A 140 -7.11 8.83 -8.99
CA TYR A 140 -6.25 8.88 -10.17
C TYR A 140 -6.67 7.85 -11.22
N SER A 141 -7.08 6.66 -10.79
CA SER A 141 -7.67 5.66 -11.68
C SER A 141 -8.96 6.17 -12.34
N GLN A 142 -9.85 6.80 -11.56
CA GLN A 142 -11.07 7.42 -12.09
C GLN A 142 -10.77 8.54 -13.09
N LEU A 143 -9.83 9.43 -12.77
CA LEU A 143 -9.41 10.50 -13.68
C LEU A 143 -8.78 9.94 -14.96
N SER A 144 -7.95 8.89 -14.85
CA SER A 144 -7.36 8.22 -16.00
C SER A 144 -8.40 7.60 -16.93
N ALA A 145 -9.44 6.98 -16.37
CA ALA A 145 -10.55 6.43 -17.13
C ALA A 145 -11.35 7.53 -17.85
N LEU A 146 -11.55 8.68 -17.18
CA LEU A 146 -12.18 9.85 -17.78
C LEU A 146 -11.32 10.45 -18.92
N ILE A 147 -10.00 10.47 -18.76
CA ILE A 147 -9.10 10.88 -19.84
C ILE A 147 -9.22 9.92 -21.03
N ALA A 148 -9.26 8.61 -20.77
CA ALA A 148 -9.32 7.58 -21.80
C ALA A 148 -10.66 7.56 -22.58
N SER A 149 -11.74 8.11 -22.02
CA SER A 149 -13.02 8.23 -22.73
C SER A 149 -13.05 9.37 -23.75
N HIS A 150 -12.02 10.22 -23.79
CA HIS A 150 -11.87 11.33 -24.73
C HIS A 150 -10.78 11.02 -25.78
N PRO A 151 -10.83 11.65 -26.97
CA PRO A 151 -9.76 11.52 -27.96
C PRO A 151 -8.37 11.85 -27.39
N GLU A 152 -7.35 11.06 -27.74
CA GLU A 152 -6.00 11.16 -27.12
C GLU A 152 -5.35 12.55 -27.25
N LYS A 153 -5.69 13.31 -28.29
CA LYS A 153 -5.12 14.63 -28.57
C LYS A 153 -6.02 15.80 -28.16
N SER A 154 -7.21 15.54 -27.63
CA SER A 154 -8.09 16.60 -27.14
C SER A 154 -7.76 17.01 -25.71
N SER A 155 -7.88 18.30 -25.44
CA SER A 155 -7.97 18.82 -24.08
C SER A 155 -9.27 18.37 -23.45
N ILE A 156 -9.22 18.04 -22.16
CA ILE A 156 -10.42 17.68 -21.40
C ILE A 156 -10.99 18.95 -20.82
N GLU A 157 -12.26 19.22 -21.11
CA GLU A 157 -12.96 20.36 -20.53
C GLU A 157 -13.56 19.96 -19.20
N ILE A 158 -13.42 20.84 -18.20
CA ILE A 158 -13.92 20.62 -16.84
C ILE A 158 -15.44 20.37 -16.79
N GLU A 159 -16.17 20.87 -17.79
CA GLU A 159 -17.62 20.74 -17.94
C GLU A 159 -18.08 19.28 -18.09
N HIS A 160 -17.22 18.40 -18.61
CA HIS A 160 -17.50 16.97 -18.74
C HIS A 160 -17.33 16.19 -17.44
N ILE A 161 -16.86 16.84 -16.37
CA ILE A 161 -16.66 16.21 -15.06
C ILE A 161 -17.87 16.52 -14.17
N ALA A 162 -18.69 15.48 -13.90
CA ALA A 162 -19.91 15.61 -13.11
C ALA A 162 -19.65 15.70 -11.59
N ASP A 163 -18.61 15.03 -11.08
CA ASP A 163 -18.27 15.00 -9.66
C ASP A 163 -17.47 16.25 -9.24
N GLU A 164 -17.97 17.00 -8.26
CA GLU A 164 -17.35 18.24 -7.76
C GLU A 164 -15.96 18.00 -7.15
N ASN A 165 -15.76 16.87 -6.45
CA ASN A 165 -14.45 16.52 -5.91
C ASN A 165 -13.46 16.27 -7.05
N MET A 166 -13.90 15.60 -8.11
CA MET A 166 -13.09 15.37 -9.31
C MET A 166 -12.77 16.67 -10.05
N ARG A 167 -13.72 17.61 -10.13
CA ARG A 167 -13.47 18.96 -10.68
C ARG A 167 -12.40 19.71 -9.89
N SER A 168 -12.46 19.63 -8.56
CA SER A 168 -11.43 20.21 -7.68
C SER A 168 -10.05 19.58 -7.92
N LEU A 169 -9.97 18.25 -8.00
CA LEU A 169 -8.72 17.54 -8.27
C LEU A 169 -8.17 17.85 -9.66
N PHE A 170 -9.02 17.85 -10.68
CA PHE A 170 -8.66 18.21 -12.05
C PHE A 170 -8.08 19.62 -12.13
N THR A 171 -8.76 20.60 -11.50
CA THR A 171 -8.31 21.99 -11.48
C THR A 171 -6.95 22.13 -10.80
N GLU A 172 -6.76 21.45 -9.67
CA GLU A 172 -5.48 21.41 -8.95
C GLU A 172 -4.34 20.86 -9.83
N LEU A 173 -4.57 19.72 -10.49
CA LEU A 173 -3.57 19.09 -11.37
C LEU A 173 -3.30 19.91 -12.63
N ASN A 174 -4.26 20.68 -13.12
CA ASN A 174 -4.09 21.49 -14.31
C ASN A 174 -3.23 22.74 -14.07
N VAL A 175 -3.12 23.21 -12.82
CA VAL A 175 -2.34 24.41 -12.47
C VAL A 175 -1.07 24.10 -11.68
N GLU A 176 -0.96 22.92 -11.07
CA GLU A 176 0.25 22.55 -10.33
C GLU A 176 1.45 22.40 -11.27
N PRO A 177 2.60 23.05 -11.01
CA PRO A 177 3.78 22.89 -11.84
C PRO A 177 4.28 21.45 -11.85
N ILE A 178 4.71 20.99 -13.03
CA ILE A 178 5.39 19.71 -13.19
C ILE A 178 6.76 19.78 -12.49
N ARG A 179 7.15 18.71 -11.79
CA ARG A 179 8.42 18.64 -11.04
C ARG A 179 9.60 18.37 -11.99
N SER A 180 9.87 19.29 -12.91
CA SER A 180 11.02 19.27 -13.80
C SER A 180 11.99 20.40 -13.48
N ASP A 181 13.29 20.12 -13.61
CA ASP A 181 14.33 21.16 -13.55
C ASP A 181 14.35 21.90 -14.89
N GLY A 182 13.54 22.96 -15.01
CA GLY A 182 13.43 23.78 -16.22
C GLY A 182 12.24 23.42 -17.11
N GLU A 183 12.38 23.67 -18.41
CA GLU A 183 11.31 23.44 -19.39
C GLU A 183 10.98 21.96 -19.52
N VAL A 184 9.68 21.62 -19.49
CA VAL A 184 9.21 20.25 -19.59
C VAL A 184 9.46 19.75 -21.01
N THR A 185 10.41 18.83 -21.15
CA THR A 185 10.77 18.24 -22.45
C THR A 185 9.93 16.99 -22.76
N GLY A 186 9.78 16.68 -24.05
CA GLY A 186 9.15 15.43 -24.48
C GLY A 186 9.85 14.18 -23.91
N HIS A 187 11.18 14.21 -23.81
CA HIS A 187 11.96 13.12 -23.21
C HIS A 187 11.67 12.91 -21.72
N TYR A 188 11.48 14.00 -20.96
CA TYR A 188 11.08 13.89 -19.56
C TYR A 188 9.70 13.23 -19.44
N VAL A 189 8.72 13.70 -20.21
CA VAL A 189 7.36 13.12 -20.21
C VAL A 189 7.37 11.65 -20.62
N GLU A 190 8.11 11.29 -21.67
CA GLU A 190 8.28 9.90 -22.11
C GLU A 190 8.87 9.03 -20.99
N SER A 191 9.86 9.54 -20.25
CA SER A 191 10.49 8.78 -19.16
C SER A 191 9.58 8.52 -17.97
N ILE A 192 8.79 9.52 -17.53
CA ILE A 192 7.86 9.33 -16.41
C ILE A 192 6.70 8.41 -16.79
N VAL A 193 6.22 8.48 -18.03
CA VAL A 193 5.20 7.55 -18.55
C VAL A 193 5.79 6.13 -18.63
N ALA A 194 6.99 5.97 -19.18
CA ALA A 194 7.67 4.68 -19.24
C ALA A 194 7.87 4.08 -17.85
N ARG A 195 8.27 4.90 -16.86
CA ARG A 195 8.42 4.47 -15.47
C ARG A 195 7.10 4.05 -14.83
N LEU A 196 6.01 4.78 -15.08
CA LEU A 196 4.68 4.43 -14.58
C LEU A 196 4.24 3.07 -15.12
N ARG A 197 4.39 2.86 -16.42
CA ARG A 197 4.06 1.59 -17.09
C ARG A 197 4.95 0.44 -16.62
N GLU A 198 6.25 0.68 -16.42
CA GLU A 198 7.19 -0.32 -15.89
C GLU A 198 6.72 -0.87 -14.53
N VAL A 199 6.28 0.03 -13.64
CA VAL A 199 5.75 -0.34 -12.31
C VAL A 199 4.44 -1.12 -12.43
N ALA A 200 3.54 -0.71 -13.33
CA ALA A 200 2.28 -1.39 -13.59
C ALA A 200 2.49 -2.82 -14.10
N ILE A 201 3.34 -2.98 -15.13
CA ILE A 201 3.69 -4.29 -15.69
C ILE A 201 4.39 -5.17 -14.64
N SER A 202 5.22 -4.61 -13.78
CA SER A 202 5.88 -5.36 -12.71
C SER A 202 4.87 -5.99 -11.74
N ARG A 203 3.76 -5.30 -11.45
CA ARG A 203 2.64 -5.86 -10.64
C ARG A 203 1.95 -7.00 -11.39
N SER A 204 1.62 -6.81 -12.67
CA SER A 204 1.00 -7.85 -13.50
C SER A 204 1.89 -9.09 -13.63
N ILE A 205 3.21 -8.92 -13.75
CA ILE A 205 4.19 -10.03 -13.73
C ILE A 205 4.12 -10.79 -12.40
N ALA A 206 4.07 -10.09 -11.27
CA ALA A 206 3.98 -10.72 -9.96
C ALA A 206 2.68 -11.53 -9.81
N GLU A 207 1.56 -10.99 -10.28
CA GLU A 207 0.26 -11.68 -10.31
C GLU A 207 0.29 -12.92 -11.20
N LEU A 208 0.83 -12.82 -12.43
CA LEU A 208 0.98 -13.96 -13.34
C LEU A 208 1.90 -15.03 -12.77
N LYS A 209 3.05 -14.66 -12.18
CA LYS A 209 3.95 -15.61 -11.52
C LYS A 209 3.26 -16.33 -10.36
N SER A 210 2.51 -15.59 -9.54
CA SER A 210 1.73 -16.19 -8.44
C SER A 210 0.64 -17.15 -8.95
N SER A 211 -0.02 -16.81 -10.06
CA SER A 211 -0.99 -17.69 -10.71
C SER A 211 -0.35 -18.97 -11.25
N LEU A 212 0.78 -18.84 -11.97
CA LEU A 212 1.56 -19.96 -12.51
C LEU A 212 2.07 -20.91 -11.42
N GLN A 213 2.45 -20.40 -10.24
CA GLN A 213 2.87 -21.23 -9.10
C GLN A 213 1.74 -22.10 -8.53
N ARG A 214 0.48 -21.68 -8.70
CA ARG A 214 -0.70 -22.43 -8.22
C ARG A 214 -1.25 -23.38 -9.27
N LEU A 215 -0.96 -23.14 -10.55
CA LEU A 215 -1.40 -23.99 -11.66
C LEU A 215 -0.57 -25.28 -11.69
N ASN A 216 -1.25 -26.43 -11.79
CA ASN A 216 -0.59 -27.70 -11.99
C ASN A 216 -0.17 -27.81 -13.47
N PRO A 217 1.14 -27.84 -13.78
CA PRO A 217 1.62 -27.84 -15.16
C PRO A 217 1.28 -29.12 -15.94
N VAL A 218 0.84 -30.19 -15.25
CA VAL A 218 0.50 -31.48 -15.88
C VAL A 218 -1.00 -31.58 -16.21
N GLU A 219 -1.86 -31.01 -15.38
CA GLU A 219 -3.32 -31.06 -15.60
C GLU A 219 -3.81 -29.92 -16.50
N ASN A 220 -3.17 -28.74 -16.44
CA ASN A 220 -3.59 -27.52 -17.12
C ASN A 220 -2.54 -27.00 -18.11
N GLU A 221 -1.98 -27.87 -18.95
CA GLU A 221 -0.87 -27.56 -19.85
C GLU A 221 -1.15 -26.36 -20.79
N GLN A 222 -2.35 -26.28 -21.37
CA GLN A 222 -2.72 -25.17 -22.27
C GLN A 222 -2.78 -23.82 -21.55
N GLU A 223 -3.42 -23.77 -20.37
CA GLU A 223 -3.52 -22.54 -19.56
C GLU A 223 -2.14 -22.12 -19.04
N TYR A 224 -1.32 -23.09 -18.64
CA TYR A 224 0.07 -22.85 -18.20
C TYR A 224 0.90 -22.25 -19.34
N ASN A 225 0.86 -22.84 -20.53
CA ASN A 225 1.62 -22.36 -21.69
C ASN A 225 1.17 -20.96 -22.12
N ALA A 226 -0.14 -20.69 -22.11
CA ALA A 226 -0.67 -19.36 -22.41
C ALA A 226 -0.23 -18.31 -21.37
N ALA A 227 -0.32 -18.63 -20.08
CA ALA A 227 0.11 -17.75 -19.00
C ALA A 227 1.64 -17.52 -19.01
N PHE A 228 2.43 -18.55 -19.34
CA PHE A 228 3.89 -18.44 -19.48
C PHE A 228 4.28 -17.58 -20.68
N ALA A 229 3.61 -17.74 -21.83
CA ALA A 229 3.83 -16.88 -23.00
C ALA A 229 3.51 -15.40 -22.68
N GLY A 230 2.38 -15.16 -21.99
CA GLY A 230 2.01 -13.82 -21.51
C GLY A 230 3.06 -13.24 -20.55
N LEU A 231 3.60 -14.05 -19.65
CA LEU A 231 4.67 -13.64 -18.74
C LEU A 231 5.93 -13.19 -19.49
N VAL A 232 6.39 -13.95 -20.49
CA VAL A 232 7.57 -13.61 -21.28
C VAL A 232 7.37 -12.32 -22.08
N ALA A 233 6.16 -12.12 -22.63
CA ALA A 233 5.79 -10.89 -23.33
C ALA A 233 5.87 -9.67 -22.39
N LEU A 234 5.28 -9.77 -21.19
CA LEU A 234 5.34 -8.70 -20.20
C LEU A 234 6.77 -8.41 -19.72
N GLU A 235 7.61 -9.44 -19.52
CA GLU A 235 9.01 -9.24 -19.15
C GLU A 235 9.81 -8.50 -20.24
N THR A 236 9.51 -8.79 -21.51
CA THR A 236 10.12 -8.10 -22.66
C THR A 236 9.70 -6.63 -22.70
N THR A 237 8.39 -6.36 -22.56
CA THR A 237 7.86 -4.98 -22.50
C THR A 237 8.46 -4.21 -21.32
N ARG A 238 8.53 -4.83 -20.13
CA ARG A 238 9.13 -4.20 -18.93
C ARG A 238 10.57 -3.77 -19.18
N ARG A 239 11.38 -4.59 -19.86
CA ARG A 239 12.76 -4.25 -20.20
C ARG A 239 12.84 -3.04 -21.13
N GLY A 240 12.02 -3.01 -22.17
CA GLY A 240 11.96 -1.86 -23.09
C GLY A 240 11.56 -0.56 -22.38
N LEU A 241 10.56 -0.63 -21.49
CA LEU A 241 10.14 0.53 -20.68
C LEU A 241 11.21 0.97 -19.70
N HIS A 242 11.95 0.04 -19.11
CA HIS A 242 13.08 0.36 -18.23
C HIS A 242 14.15 1.17 -18.97
N ASP A 243 14.52 0.74 -20.18
CA ASP A 243 15.50 1.44 -21.01
C ASP A 243 15.00 2.84 -21.41
N LEU A 244 13.71 2.99 -21.74
CA LEU A 244 13.10 4.29 -22.04
C LEU A 244 13.07 5.22 -20.82
N ALA A 245 12.75 4.69 -19.64
CA ALA A 245 12.71 5.46 -18.39
C ALA A 245 14.09 6.00 -17.98
N LEU A 246 15.18 5.33 -18.37
CA LEU A 246 16.55 5.75 -18.06
C LEU A 246 17.13 6.77 -19.07
N ARG A 247 16.52 6.94 -20.26
CA ARG A 247 17.04 7.84 -21.31
C ARG A 247 16.93 9.33 -20.99
N SER A 248 16.20 9.71 -19.95
CA SER A 248 16.03 11.12 -19.52
C SER A 248 17.03 11.59 -18.47
N ILE A 249 17.94 10.71 -18.03
CA ILE A 249 19.08 11.03 -17.13
C ILE A 249 20.31 11.33 -17.98
#